data_AF-A0AAU6WQF5-F1
#
_entry.id   AF-A0AAU6WQF5-F1
#
_cell.length_a   1.000
_cell.length_b   1.000
_cell.length_c   1.000
_cell.angle_alpha   90.00
_cell.angle_beta   90.00
_cell.angle_gamma   90.00
#
_symmetry.space_group_name_H-M   'P 1'
#
loop_
_entity.id
_entity.type
_entity.pdbx_description
1 polymer ?
#
loop_
_entity_poly.entity_id
_entity_poly.type
_entity_poly.pdbx_seq_one_letter_code
_entity_poly.pdbx_strand_id
1 'polypeptide(L)'
;MEDKHLLASRSLTGISIGDAFGECFFGEEHSVKSHIQQRITPEGNLDFTDDTIMAIAVFRSLEQFGEIDQDFLAEEFTENYYSDINRGYGPSMHRYFREVKSGEHWKEVSYAKFEGQGSMGNGGAMRAAVIGAYFYDDFTRLKENAERSCEVTHANREAMEGTKAIALAAAFAVREKLGMEKFGQQDFIRNIQNELMDSDMKSKLNKCLYLDGNPSTELLVKTLGNGTGMTAQDTVPLVIWMLSRYRHNLEECLWNTVSALGDRDTTCAMAGGVSILCCEENTIPEWTVTIENWKKADFMNIELIKGDITKIQVDAIVNAANSSLLGGGGVDGAIHRAGGKQILEECIEIRNRQGKCNTGEAVVTTAGNLPAQYVIHTFGPVWNGDEEKCFSLLENCYKNSLKLAESLGVKTIAFPNISTGVYRFPKEAAGKIAVETVKNFKSDIIEKVVFICFDDENEAVYRELLENNNKM
;
A
#
# COMPACT_ATOMS: atom_id res chain seq x y z
N MET A 1 19.02 -24.35 10.38
CA MET A 1 17.63 -23.89 10.51
C MET A 1 17.63 -22.54 9.84
N GLU A 2 16.85 -22.38 8.78
CA GLU A 2 16.79 -21.13 8.02
C GLU A 2 16.12 -20.04 8.88
N ASP A 3 16.53 -18.78 8.70
CA ASP A 3 16.02 -17.67 9.49
C ASP A 3 14.53 -17.45 9.16
N LYS A 4 13.66 -17.59 10.17
CA LYS A 4 12.20 -17.47 10.03
C LYS A 4 11.80 -16.09 9.51
N HIS A 5 12.53 -15.03 9.90
CA HIS A 5 12.28 -13.68 9.39
C HIS A 5 12.68 -13.56 7.93
N LEU A 6 13.77 -14.22 7.50
CA LEU A 6 14.17 -14.23 6.10
C LEU A 6 13.15 -14.97 5.22
N LEU A 7 12.61 -16.10 5.70
CA LEU A 7 11.55 -16.83 5.02
C LEU A 7 10.26 -16.01 4.91
N ALA A 8 9.84 -15.37 6.00
CA ALA A 8 8.69 -14.47 6.01
C ALA A 8 8.88 -13.28 5.06
N SER A 9 10.06 -12.66 5.07
CA SER A 9 10.43 -11.57 4.16
C SER A 9 10.40 -12.01 2.70
N ARG A 10 10.92 -13.22 2.41
CA ARG A 10 10.87 -13.81 1.06
C ARG A 10 9.44 -14.06 0.60
N SER A 11 8.58 -14.57 1.49
CA SER A 11 7.15 -14.75 1.19
C SER A 11 6.48 -13.41 0.88
N LEU A 12 6.75 -12.35 1.67
CA LEU A 12 6.21 -11.01 1.43
C LEU A 12 6.66 -10.44 0.08
N THR A 13 7.91 -10.67 -0.34
CA THR A 13 8.34 -10.35 -1.71
C THR A 13 7.54 -11.11 -2.78
N GLY A 14 7.20 -12.38 -2.53
CA GLY A 14 6.33 -13.14 -3.44
C GLY A 14 4.91 -12.60 -3.50
N ILE A 15 4.35 -12.18 -2.36
CA ILE A 15 3.06 -11.52 -2.27
C ILE A 15 3.09 -10.24 -3.12
N SER A 16 4.08 -9.36 -2.91
CA SER A 16 4.19 -8.10 -3.66
C SER A 16 4.37 -8.31 -5.15
N ILE A 17 5.10 -9.35 -5.56
CA ILE A 17 5.24 -9.69 -6.97
C ILE A 17 3.90 -10.14 -7.57
N GLY A 18 3.21 -11.04 -6.87
CA GLY A 18 1.95 -11.61 -7.35
C GLY A 18 0.84 -10.58 -7.40
N ASP A 19 0.71 -9.77 -6.36
CA ASP A 19 -0.23 -8.65 -6.23
C ASP A 19 -0.09 -7.69 -7.43
N ALA A 20 1.06 -7.01 -7.54
CA ALA A 20 1.28 -6.01 -8.58
C ALA A 20 1.16 -6.60 -10.00
N PHE A 21 1.56 -7.87 -10.18
CA PHE A 21 1.35 -8.58 -11.45
C PHE A 21 -0.13 -8.79 -11.75
N GLY A 22 -0.91 -9.28 -10.79
CA GLY A 22 -2.34 -9.54 -10.96
C GLY A 22 -3.15 -8.27 -11.25
N GLU A 23 -2.80 -7.17 -10.59
CA GLU A 23 -3.41 -5.85 -10.76
C GLU A 23 -3.32 -5.33 -12.22
N CYS A 24 -2.25 -5.68 -12.93
CA CYS A 24 -2.05 -5.28 -14.33
C CYS A 24 -3.09 -5.89 -15.30
N PHE A 25 -3.88 -6.87 -14.87
CA PHE A 25 -4.82 -7.60 -15.73
C PHE A 25 -6.29 -7.30 -15.42
N PHE A 26 -6.59 -6.16 -14.80
CA PHE A 26 -7.93 -5.58 -14.81
C PHE A 26 -8.19 -4.73 -16.06
N GLY A 27 -9.47 -4.52 -16.40
CA GLY A 27 -9.88 -3.73 -17.56
C GLY A 27 -10.71 -4.50 -18.58
N GLU A 28 -10.61 -4.10 -19.86
CA GLU A 28 -11.43 -4.65 -20.95
C GLU A 28 -11.10 -6.13 -21.21
N GLU A 29 -12.12 -6.99 -21.12
CA GLU A 29 -11.94 -8.44 -21.04
C GLU A 29 -11.24 -9.02 -22.28
N HIS A 30 -11.54 -8.54 -23.49
CA HIS A 30 -10.92 -9.04 -24.71
C HIS A 30 -9.43 -8.72 -24.75
N SER A 31 -9.07 -7.48 -24.43
CA SER A 31 -7.69 -7.02 -24.29
C SER A 31 -6.95 -7.83 -23.23
N VAL A 32 -7.48 -7.94 -22.01
CA VAL A 32 -6.87 -8.69 -20.91
C VAL A 32 -6.62 -10.14 -21.29
N LYS A 33 -7.62 -10.83 -21.85
CA LYS A 33 -7.46 -12.23 -22.30
C LYS A 33 -6.39 -12.37 -23.36
N SER A 34 -6.32 -11.41 -24.30
CA SER A 34 -5.28 -11.40 -25.34
C SER A 34 -3.88 -11.23 -24.74
N HIS A 35 -3.70 -10.30 -23.79
CA HIS A 35 -2.42 -10.08 -23.11
C HIS A 35 -1.98 -11.33 -22.33
N ILE A 36 -2.90 -11.98 -21.61
CA ILE A 36 -2.62 -13.23 -20.89
C ILE A 36 -2.24 -14.36 -21.84
N GLN A 37 -2.99 -14.55 -22.93
CA GLN A 37 -2.71 -15.60 -23.92
C GLN A 37 -1.34 -15.42 -24.59
N GLN A 38 -0.95 -14.17 -24.83
CA GLN A 38 0.33 -13.81 -25.44
C GLN A 38 1.46 -13.67 -24.40
N ARG A 39 1.15 -13.78 -23.11
CA ARG A 39 2.07 -13.53 -21.99
C ARG A 39 2.79 -12.18 -22.10
N ILE A 40 2.05 -11.13 -22.47
CA ILE A 40 2.61 -9.77 -22.55
C ILE A 40 2.88 -9.29 -21.13
N THR A 41 4.16 -9.12 -20.81
CA THR A 41 4.59 -8.62 -19.50
C THR A 41 4.17 -7.16 -19.32
N PRO A 42 3.64 -6.78 -18.15
CA PRO A 42 3.32 -5.38 -17.87
C PRO A 42 4.57 -4.48 -17.96
N GLU A 43 4.44 -3.31 -18.59
CA GLU A 43 5.51 -2.33 -18.72
C GLU A 43 5.37 -1.21 -17.68
N GLY A 44 6.49 -0.63 -17.24
CA GLY A 44 6.51 0.50 -16.31
C GLY A 44 6.72 0.10 -14.85
N ASN A 45 6.59 1.07 -13.95
CA ASN A 45 6.64 0.83 -12.50
C ASN A 45 5.30 0.26 -12.06
N LEU A 46 5.31 -0.92 -11.43
CA LEU A 46 4.10 -1.62 -11.02
C LEU A 46 3.90 -1.43 -9.52
N ASP A 47 2.81 -0.78 -9.15
CA ASP A 47 2.46 -0.56 -7.74
C ASP A 47 1.63 -1.76 -7.23
N PHE A 48 1.81 -2.12 -5.96
CA PHE A 48 1.02 -3.19 -5.32
C PHE A 48 -0.25 -2.63 -4.65
N THR A 49 -1.21 -3.48 -4.35
CA THR A 49 -2.53 -3.14 -3.77
C THR A 49 -2.56 -3.37 -2.24
N ASP A 50 -3.76 -3.41 -1.66
CA ASP A 50 -3.99 -3.66 -0.25
C ASP A 50 -3.52 -5.05 0.18
N ASP A 51 -3.44 -6.02 -0.73
CA ASP A 51 -2.87 -7.35 -0.48
C ASP A 51 -1.48 -7.25 0.14
N THR A 52 -0.57 -6.54 -0.51
CA THR A 52 0.80 -6.33 -0.03
C THR A 52 0.82 -5.43 1.19
N ILE A 53 0.04 -4.35 1.21
CA ILE A 53 0.05 -3.39 2.33
C ILE A 53 -0.37 -4.07 3.64
N MET A 54 -1.43 -4.87 3.60
CA MET A 54 -1.85 -5.63 4.77
C MET A 54 -0.86 -6.75 5.10
N ALA A 55 -0.18 -7.35 4.11
CA ALA A 55 0.88 -8.32 4.38
C ALA A 55 2.13 -7.71 5.05
N ILE A 56 2.48 -6.44 4.76
CA ILE A 56 3.55 -5.71 5.46
C ILE A 56 3.25 -5.61 6.97
N ALA A 57 2.02 -5.25 7.35
CA ALA A 57 1.63 -5.15 8.75
C ALA A 57 1.70 -6.51 9.48
N VAL A 58 1.31 -7.60 8.79
CA VAL A 58 1.47 -8.97 9.32
C VAL A 58 2.95 -9.31 9.54
N PHE A 59 3.82 -8.96 8.59
CA PHE A 59 5.26 -9.16 8.72
C PHE A 59 5.85 -8.35 9.90
N ARG A 60 5.49 -7.07 10.04
CA ARG A 60 5.93 -6.20 11.14
C ARG A 60 5.53 -6.76 12.51
N SER A 61 4.31 -7.30 12.63
CA SER A 61 3.86 -7.97 13.87
C SER A 61 4.75 -9.17 14.21
N LEU A 62 5.04 -10.04 13.23
CA LEU A 62 5.94 -11.18 13.43
C LEU A 62 7.38 -10.75 13.76
N GLU A 63 7.87 -9.68 13.13
CA GLU A 63 9.20 -9.12 13.40
C GLU A 63 9.32 -8.59 14.83
N GLN A 64 8.30 -7.87 15.30
CA GLN A 64 8.31 -7.21 16.60
C GLN A 64 7.99 -8.16 17.75
N PHE A 65 7.03 -9.08 17.57
CA PHE A 65 6.48 -9.89 18.66
C PHE A 65 6.76 -11.38 18.53
N GLY A 66 7.20 -11.87 17.36
CA GLY A 66 7.37 -13.31 17.10
C GLY A 66 6.06 -14.09 17.07
N GLU A 67 4.93 -13.38 16.99
CA GLU A 67 3.56 -13.83 16.85
C GLU A 67 2.68 -12.68 16.33
N ILE A 68 1.41 -12.94 16.07
CA ILE A 68 0.44 -11.93 15.65
C ILE A 68 -0.16 -11.27 16.87
N ASP A 69 0.27 -10.04 17.13
CA ASP A 69 -0.41 -9.12 18.05
C ASP A 69 -1.56 -8.42 17.32
N GLN A 70 -2.79 -8.63 17.79
CA GLN A 70 -4.00 -8.22 17.08
C GLN A 70 -4.33 -6.74 17.25
N ASP A 71 -3.98 -6.18 18.41
CA ASP A 71 -4.20 -4.76 18.68
C ASP A 71 -3.22 -3.93 17.86
N PHE A 72 -1.94 -4.32 17.86
CA PHE A 72 -0.94 -3.78 16.95
C PHE A 72 -1.37 -3.93 15.49
N LEU A 73 -1.81 -5.11 15.08
CA LEU A 73 -2.18 -5.35 13.69
C LEU A 73 -3.38 -4.51 13.26
N ALA A 74 -4.36 -4.29 14.14
CA ALA A 74 -5.50 -3.43 13.88
C ALA A 74 -5.10 -1.95 13.74
N GLU A 75 -4.19 -1.48 14.59
CA GLU A 75 -3.62 -0.13 14.52
C GLU A 75 -2.85 0.04 13.20
N GLU A 76 -1.90 -0.85 12.93
CA GLU A 76 -1.04 -0.82 11.74
C GLU A 76 -1.83 -0.91 10.43
N PHE A 77 -2.86 -1.77 10.35
CA PHE A 77 -3.75 -1.79 9.20
C PHE A 77 -4.49 -0.46 9.00
N THR A 78 -4.91 0.17 10.10
CA THR A 78 -5.63 1.44 10.05
C THR A 78 -4.68 2.56 9.63
N GLU A 79 -3.46 2.62 10.17
CA GLU A 79 -2.46 3.61 9.77
C GLU A 79 -2.09 3.47 8.30
N ASN A 80 -1.75 2.27 7.84
CA ASN A 80 -1.41 2.01 6.44
C ASN A 80 -2.55 2.34 5.49
N TYR A 81 -3.80 2.05 5.88
CA TYR A 81 -4.98 2.45 5.11
C TYR A 81 -5.06 3.96 4.94
N TYR A 82 -4.82 4.75 6.02
CA TYR A 82 -4.90 6.20 5.94
C TYR A 82 -3.71 6.86 5.24
N SER A 83 -2.58 6.17 5.16
CA SER A 83 -1.44 6.66 4.38
C SER A 83 -1.70 6.60 2.87
N ASP A 84 -2.44 5.59 2.39
CA ASP A 84 -2.95 5.59 1.02
C ASP A 84 -4.25 4.76 0.89
N ILE A 85 -5.39 5.45 0.90
CA ILE A 85 -6.73 4.86 0.82
C ILE A 85 -7.05 4.27 -0.57
N ASN A 86 -6.26 4.60 -1.60
CA ASN A 86 -6.53 4.29 -3.00
C ASN A 86 -5.80 3.02 -3.49
N ARG A 87 -5.48 2.12 -2.57
CA ARG A 87 -4.70 0.91 -2.84
C ARG A 87 -5.53 -0.33 -3.15
N GLY A 88 -6.82 -0.19 -3.48
CA GLY A 88 -7.66 -1.35 -3.86
C GLY A 88 -8.54 -1.92 -2.75
N TYR A 89 -8.50 -1.37 -1.53
CA TYR A 89 -9.28 -1.85 -0.39
C TYR A 89 -10.77 -2.09 -0.72
N GLY A 90 -11.26 -3.28 -0.36
CA GLY A 90 -12.67 -3.63 -0.57
C GLY A 90 -13.65 -2.68 0.14
N PRO A 91 -14.89 -2.48 -0.39
CA PRO A 91 -15.83 -1.48 0.14
C PRO A 91 -16.14 -1.58 1.63
N SER A 92 -16.17 -2.80 2.18
CA SER A 92 -16.42 -3.02 3.61
C SER A 92 -15.25 -2.58 4.50
N MET A 93 -14.04 -2.50 3.95
CA MET A 93 -12.84 -2.13 4.68
C MET A 93 -12.76 -0.63 4.93
N HIS A 94 -13.20 0.22 3.99
CA HIS A 94 -13.31 1.67 4.24
C HIS A 94 -14.17 2.00 5.46
N ARG A 95 -15.27 1.23 5.65
CA ARG A 95 -16.13 1.37 6.83
C ARG A 95 -15.42 0.87 8.09
N TYR A 96 -14.80 -0.31 8.01
CA TYR A 96 -14.04 -0.89 9.11
C TYR A 96 -12.99 0.08 9.66
N PHE A 97 -12.13 0.63 8.80
CA PHE A 97 -11.04 1.51 9.23
C PHE A 97 -11.54 2.84 9.79
N ARG A 98 -12.68 3.34 9.29
CA ARG A 98 -13.32 4.53 9.84
C ARG A 98 -13.85 4.31 11.26
N GLU A 99 -14.50 3.16 11.50
CA GLU A 99 -15.02 2.81 12.81
C GLU A 99 -13.88 2.61 13.81
N VAL A 100 -12.83 1.88 13.44
CA VAL A 100 -11.63 1.71 14.29
C VAL A 100 -10.95 3.06 14.58
N LYS A 101 -10.74 3.92 13.58
CA LYS A 101 -10.16 5.27 13.79
C LYS A 101 -11.04 6.16 14.67
N SER A 102 -12.36 5.93 14.71
CA SER A 102 -13.27 6.65 15.59
C SER A 102 -13.23 6.18 17.05
N GLY A 103 -12.43 5.15 17.36
CA GLY A 103 -12.22 4.63 18.70
C GLY A 103 -12.98 3.33 19.01
N GLU A 104 -13.68 2.75 18.02
CA GLU A 104 -14.33 1.46 18.19
C GLU A 104 -13.28 0.33 18.24
N HIS A 105 -13.47 -0.65 19.11
CA HIS A 105 -12.53 -1.76 19.23
C HIS A 105 -12.63 -2.67 18.00
N TRP A 106 -11.48 -3.01 17.39
CA TRP A 106 -11.42 -3.80 16.14
C TRP A 106 -12.28 -5.07 16.17
N LYS A 107 -12.30 -5.74 17.32
CA LYS A 107 -13.06 -6.98 17.54
C LYS A 107 -14.55 -6.76 17.39
N GLU A 108 -15.08 -5.66 17.90
CA GLU A 108 -16.51 -5.35 17.77
C GLU A 108 -16.85 -5.05 16.31
N VAL A 109 -16.02 -4.25 15.64
CA VAL A 109 -16.17 -3.87 14.23
C VAL A 109 -16.11 -5.09 13.29
N SER A 110 -15.12 -5.98 13.46
CA SER A 110 -14.94 -7.18 12.63
C SER A 110 -16.09 -8.17 12.79
N TYR A 111 -16.51 -8.44 14.03
CA TYR A 111 -17.58 -9.40 14.32
C TYR A 111 -18.97 -8.84 13.96
N ALA A 112 -19.19 -7.52 14.01
CA ALA A 112 -20.48 -6.93 13.66
C ALA A 112 -20.83 -7.01 12.15
N LYS A 113 -19.85 -7.27 11.28
CA LYS A 113 -20.09 -7.38 9.83
C LYS A 113 -21.09 -8.50 9.51
N PHE A 114 -21.90 -8.29 8.47
CA PHE A 114 -22.87 -9.26 7.96
C PHE A 114 -23.79 -9.85 9.04
N GLU A 115 -24.51 -8.97 9.76
CA GLU A 115 -25.47 -9.36 10.81
C GLU A 115 -24.83 -10.18 11.94
N GLY A 116 -23.57 -9.89 12.28
CA GLY A 116 -22.86 -10.59 13.35
C GLY A 116 -22.14 -11.87 12.92
N GLN A 117 -22.14 -12.21 11.63
CA GLN A 117 -21.48 -13.42 11.11
C GLN A 117 -19.99 -13.19 10.78
N GLY A 118 -19.55 -11.95 10.73
CA GLY A 118 -18.23 -11.58 10.21
C GLY A 118 -18.12 -11.70 8.68
N SER A 119 -17.10 -11.07 8.11
CA SER A 119 -16.83 -11.16 6.66
C SER A 119 -16.24 -12.52 6.28
N MET A 120 -16.80 -13.14 5.23
CA MET A 120 -16.24 -14.34 4.56
C MET A 120 -15.15 -14.00 3.51
N GLY A 121 -14.78 -12.72 3.41
CA GLY A 121 -13.81 -12.23 2.45
C GLY A 121 -12.46 -12.95 2.47
N ASN A 122 -11.78 -12.93 1.33
CA ASN A 122 -10.45 -13.51 1.14
C ASN A 122 -9.32 -12.66 1.73
N GLY A 123 -9.61 -11.48 2.28
CA GLY A 123 -8.59 -10.54 2.78
C GLY A 123 -7.68 -11.10 3.89
N GLY A 124 -8.17 -12.07 4.69
CA GLY A 124 -7.29 -12.79 5.61
C GLY A 124 -6.27 -13.68 4.89
N ALA A 125 -6.71 -14.37 3.83
CA ALA A 125 -5.90 -15.33 3.09
C ALA A 125 -4.82 -14.65 2.23
N MET A 126 -5.10 -13.47 1.68
CA MET A 126 -4.18 -12.74 0.81
C MET A 126 -2.82 -12.42 1.45
N ARG A 127 -2.83 -12.24 2.78
CA ARG A 127 -1.65 -11.90 3.61
C ARG A 127 -1.11 -13.07 4.44
N ALA A 128 -1.63 -14.27 4.24
CA ALA A 128 -1.38 -15.40 5.15
C ALA A 128 -0.07 -16.15 4.89
N ALA A 129 0.49 -16.05 3.68
CA ALA A 129 1.68 -16.83 3.32
C ALA A 129 2.90 -16.49 4.19
N VAL A 130 3.02 -15.23 4.61
CA VAL A 130 4.07 -14.74 5.54
C VAL A 130 4.06 -15.52 6.87
N ILE A 131 2.87 -15.77 7.42
CA ILE A 131 2.68 -16.51 8.68
C ILE A 131 3.12 -17.96 8.50
N GLY A 132 2.74 -18.58 7.39
CA GLY A 132 3.13 -19.94 7.05
C GLY A 132 4.63 -20.13 6.89
N ALA A 133 5.29 -19.18 6.23
CA ALA A 133 6.73 -19.17 6.08
C ALA A 133 7.46 -19.03 7.43
N TYR A 134 6.93 -18.21 8.35
CA TYR A 134 7.50 -18.00 9.68
C TYR A 134 7.34 -19.23 10.59
N PHE A 135 6.16 -19.85 10.60
CA PHE A 135 5.81 -20.99 11.47
C PHE A 135 5.87 -22.35 10.77
N TYR A 136 6.73 -22.50 9.76
CA TYR A 136 6.81 -23.73 8.94
C TYR A 136 7.09 -25.02 9.73
N ASP A 137 7.63 -24.88 10.94
CA ASP A 137 8.02 -25.97 11.84
C ASP A 137 7.03 -26.20 13.01
N ASP A 138 5.99 -25.37 13.16
CA ASP A 138 4.98 -25.47 14.23
C ASP A 138 3.57 -25.18 13.70
N PHE A 139 2.86 -26.23 13.28
CA PHE A 139 1.51 -26.09 12.71
C PHE A 139 0.46 -25.65 13.73
N THR A 140 0.70 -25.82 15.03
CA THR A 140 -0.23 -25.36 16.06
C THR A 140 -0.17 -23.83 16.12
N ARG A 141 1.03 -23.28 16.28
CA ARG A 141 1.24 -21.82 16.28
C ARG A 141 0.89 -21.21 14.93
N LEU A 142 1.19 -21.87 13.82
CA LEU A 142 0.80 -21.41 12.48
C LEU A 142 -0.71 -21.18 12.39
N LYS A 143 -1.51 -22.18 12.76
CA LYS A 143 -2.98 -22.10 12.66
C LYS A 143 -3.56 -21.05 13.60
N GLU A 144 -3.04 -20.96 14.82
CA GLU A 144 -3.45 -19.92 15.79
C GLU A 144 -3.14 -18.51 15.27
N ASN A 145 -1.94 -18.29 14.73
CA ASN A 145 -1.54 -16.97 14.22
C ASN A 145 -2.27 -16.60 12.92
N ALA A 146 -2.55 -17.58 12.06
CA ALA A 146 -3.40 -17.38 10.89
C ALA A 146 -4.82 -16.95 11.27
N GLU A 147 -5.43 -17.57 12.29
CA GLU A 147 -6.73 -17.15 12.83
C GLU A 147 -6.68 -15.73 13.41
N ARG A 148 -5.69 -15.46 14.28
CA ARG A 148 -5.51 -14.15 14.92
C ARG A 148 -5.36 -13.02 13.90
N SER A 149 -4.60 -13.24 12.82
CA SER A 149 -4.45 -12.27 11.74
C SER A 149 -5.73 -12.07 10.92
N CYS A 150 -6.47 -13.14 10.65
CA CYS A 150 -7.73 -13.10 9.91
C CYS A 150 -8.80 -12.32 10.69
N GLU A 151 -9.00 -12.67 11.96
CA GLU A 151 -10.13 -12.24 12.76
C GLU A 151 -10.17 -10.73 13.02
N VAL A 152 -9.01 -10.06 12.92
CA VAL A 152 -8.92 -8.59 13.01
C VAL A 152 -9.86 -7.93 12.02
N THR A 153 -10.10 -8.54 10.85
CA THR A 153 -10.92 -7.93 9.77
C THR A 153 -12.04 -8.82 9.25
N HIS A 154 -11.89 -10.14 9.46
CA HIS A 154 -12.69 -11.22 8.92
C HIS A 154 -12.94 -12.27 10.00
N ALA A 155 -13.95 -12.04 10.84
CA ALA A 155 -14.29 -12.94 11.95
C ALA A 155 -15.06 -14.21 11.52
N ASN A 156 -15.33 -14.41 10.23
CA ASN A 156 -16.06 -15.59 9.77
C ASN A 156 -15.14 -16.82 9.72
N ARG A 157 -15.64 -17.97 10.18
CA ARG A 157 -14.92 -19.24 10.17
C ARG A 157 -14.40 -19.63 8.78
N GLU A 158 -15.17 -19.36 7.72
CA GLU A 158 -14.76 -19.71 6.37
C GLU A 158 -13.57 -18.89 5.88
N ALA A 159 -13.50 -17.61 6.25
CA ALA A 159 -12.34 -16.76 6.00
C ALA A 159 -11.11 -17.25 6.78
N MET A 160 -11.30 -17.66 8.04
CA MET A 160 -10.24 -18.23 8.87
C MET A 160 -9.69 -19.54 8.31
N GLU A 161 -10.54 -20.47 7.87
CA GLU A 161 -10.09 -21.73 7.25
C GLU A 161 -9.36 -21.48 5.91
N GLY A 162 -9.81 -20.51 5.11
CA GLY A 162 -9.07 -20.09 3.91
C GLY A 162 -7.71 -19.49 4.21
N THR A 163 -7.63 -18.68 5.28
CA THR A 163 -6.38 -18.09 5.76
C THR A 163 -5.39 -19.16 6.20
N LYS A 164 -5.85 -20.14 6.99
CA LYS A 164 -5.03 -21.30 7.37
C LYS A 164 -4.57 -22.09 6.17
N ALA A 165 -5.42 -22.31 5.17
CA ALA A 165 -5.07 -23.10 3.99
C ALA A 165 -3.86 -22.51 3.24
N ILE A 166 -3.81 -21.19 3.06
CA ILE A 166 -2.68 -20.51 2.43
C ILE A 166 -1.43 -20.51 3.33
N ALA A 167 -1.59 -20.28 4.64
CA ALA A 167 -0.48 -20.37 5.58
C ALA A 167 0.13 -21.80 5.59
N LEU A 168 -0.70 -22.84 5.58
CA LEU A 168 -0.25 -24.23 5.49
C LEU A 168 0.45 -24.50 4.16
N ALA A 169 -0.06 -23.98 3.04
CA ALA A 169 0.59 -24.10 1.74
C ALA A 169 2.01 -23.50 1.74
N ALA A 170 2.18 -22.31 2.33
CA ALA A 170 3.49 -21.68 2.51
C ALA A 170 4.43 -22.51 3.40
N ALA A 171 3.93 -23.03 4.52
CA ALA A 171 4.72 -23.91 5.39
C ALA A 171 5.18 -25.18 4.68
N PHE A 172 4.29 -25.85 3.94
CA PHE A 172 4.65 -27.03 3.17
C PHE A 172 5.65 -26.71 2.05
N ALA A 173 5.52 -25.56 1.38
CA ALA A 173 6.51 -25.11 0.40
C ALA A 173 7.91 -24.95 1.03
N VAL A 174 8.01 -24.32 2.20
CA VAL A 174 9.29 -24.18 2.93
C VAL A 174 9.84 -25.56 3.32
N ARG A 175 9.00 -26.44 3.89
CA ARG A 175 9.43 -27.78 4.31
C ARG A 175 9.92 -28.62 3.12
N GLU A 176 9.32 -28.47 1.95
CA GLU A 176 9.79 -29.10 0.71
C GLU A 176 11.13 -28.52 0.26
N LYS A 177 11.29 -27.18 0.27
CA LYS A 177 12.54 -26.50 -0.07
C LYS A 177 13.70 -26.93 0.83
N LEU A 178 13.42 -27.10 2.13
CA LEU A 178 14.38 -27.57 3.13
C LEU A 178 14.65 -29.09 3.06
N GLY A 179 13.98 -29.82 2.17
CA GLY A 179 14.12 -31.26 2.01
C GLY A 179 13.57 -32.08 3.17
N MET A 180 12.71 -31.50 4.00
CA MET A 180 12.06 -32.19 5.13
C MET A 180 11.01 -33.18 4.62
N GLU A 181 10.28 -32.78 3.59
CA GLU A 181 9.18 -33.54 2.97
C GLU A 181 9.22 -33.38 1.45
N LYS A 182 8.53 -34.26 0.72
CA LYS A 182 8.32 -34.15 -0.73
C LYS A 182 6.86 -34.39 -1.02
N PHE A 183 6.26 -33.56 -1.86
CA PHE A 183 4.83 -33.65 -2.13
C PHE A 183 4.55 -33.88 -3.62
N GLY A 184 3.82 -34.95 -3.92
CA GLY A 184 3.08 -35.02 -5.17
C GLY A 184 1.97 -33.96 -5.23
N GLN A 185 1.39 -33.75 -6.40
CA GLN A 185 0.34 -32.74 -6.59
C GLN A 185 -0.87 -32.98 -5.66
N GLN A 186 -1.35 -34.22 -5.59
CA GLN A 186 -2.48 -34.57 -4.71
C GLN A 186 -2.10 -34.54 -3.22
N ASP A 187 -0.86 -34.92 -2.88
CA ASP A 187 -0.41 -34.95 -1.48
C ASP A 187 -0.33 -33.55 -0.89
N PHE A 188 0.10 -32.56 -1.69
CA PHE A 188 0.11 -31.15 -1.30
C PHE A 188 -1.28 -30.68 -0.87
N ILE A 189 -2.31 -30.97 -1.68
CA ILE A 189 -3.70 -30.61 -1.40
C ILE A 189 -4.23 -31.36 -0.17
N ARG A 190 -4.01 -32.69 -0.11
CA ARG A 190 -4.50 -33.53 1.01
C ARG A 190 -3.92 -33.11 2.34
N ASN A 191 -2.63 -32.79 2.39
CA ASN A 191 -1.97 -32.41 3.63
C ASN A 191 -2.52 -31.08 4.17
N ILE A 192 -2.78 -30.10 3.30
CA ILE A 192 -3.45 -28.86 3.70
C ILE A 192 -4.86 -29.16 4.22
N GLN A 193 -5.64 -29.92 3.45
CA GLN A 193 -7.02 -30.25 3.81
C GLN A 193 -7.15 -30.98 5.16
N ASN A 194 -6.23 -31.89 5.46
CA ASN A 194 -6.24 -32.68 6.69
C ASN A 194 -6.05 -31.84 7.96
N GLU A 195 -5.42 -30.68 7.84
CA GLU A 195 -5.18 -29.74 8.94
C GLU A 195 -6.36 -28.79 9.19
N LEU A 196 -7.35 -28.75 8.29
CA LEU A 196 -8.50 -27.85 8.35
C LEU A 196 -9.71 -28.49 9.04
N MET A 197 -10.52 -27.63 9.65
CA MET A 197 -11.80 -28.00 10.25
C MET A 197 -12.87 -28.18 9.17
N ASP A 198 -13.91 -28.94 9.47
CA ASP A 198 -15.02 -29.13 8.54
C ASP A 198 -15.72 -27.80 8.24
N SER A 199 -15.80 -27.44 6.96
CA SER A 199 -16.17 -26.14 6.41
C SER A 199 -16.46 -26.27 4.90
N ASP A 200 -17.09 -25.25 4.30
CA ASP A 200 -17.23 -25.20 2.83
C ASP A 200 -15.86 -25.08 2.15
N MET A 201 -14.92 -24.33 2.74
CA MET A 201 -13.51 -24.31 2.33
C MET A 201 -12.92 -25.72 2.18
N LYS A 202 -13.01 -26.54 3.23
CA LYS A 202 -12.52 -27.93 3.19
C LYS A 202 -13.27 -28.77 2.17
N SER A 203 -14.58 -28.54 1.99
CA SER A 203 -15.37 -29.21 0.95
C SER A 203 -14.93 -28.81 -0.47
N LYS A 204 -14.50 -27.57 -0.70
CA LYS A 204 -13.98 -27.15 -2.00
C LYS A 204 -12.57 -27.65 -2.26
N LEU A 205 -11.70 -27.72 -1.25
CA LEU A 205 -10.39 -28.38 -1.38
C LEU A 205 -10.52 -29.88 -1.70
N ASN A 206 -11.56 -30.55 -1.17
CA ASN A 206 -11.91 -31.91 -1.60
C ASN A 206 -12.20 -31.97 -3.11
N LYS A 207 -12.90 -30.97 -3.68
CA LYS A 207 -13.18 -30.93 -5.12
C LYS A 207 -11.90 -30.81 -5.95
N CYS A 208 -10.87 -30.12 -5.46
CA CYS A 208 -9.56 -30.01 -6.13
C CYS A 208 -8.95 -31.40 -6.41
N LEU A 209 -9.15 -32.38 -5.51
CA LEU A 209 -8.63 -33.74 -5.66
C LEU A 209 -9.28 -34.53 -6.81
N TYR A 210 -10.47 -34.12 -7.26
CA TYR A 210 -11.17 -34.74 -8.40
C TYR A 210 -10.86 -34.03 -9.72
N LEU A 211 -10.12 -32.92 -9.69
CA LEU A 211 -9.70 -32.15 -10.87
C LEU A 211 -8.26 -32.52 -11.24
N ASP A 212 -8.03 -33.81 -11.48
CA ASP A 212 -6.73 -34.34 -11.92
C ASP A 212 -6.54 -34.17 -13.45
N GLY A 213 -5.30 -34.27 -13.93
CA GLY A 213 -4.93 -34.04 -15.32
C GLY A 213 -4.93 -32.55 -15.70
N ASN A 214 -5.43 -32.25 -16.91
CA ASN A 214 -5.43 -30.92 -17.53
C ASN A 214 -6.86 -30.41 -17.80
N PRO A 215 -7.66 -30.09 -16.75
CA PRO A 215 -8.97 -29.49 -16.93
C PRO A 215 -8.87 -28.12 -17.62
N SER A 216 -9.92 -27.72 -18.34
CA SER A 216 -10.00 -26.35 -18.87
C SER A 216 -10.08 -25.34 -17.73
N THR A 217 -9.55 -24.13 -17.95
CA THR A 217 -9.68 -23.02 -17.00
C THR A 217 -11.13 -22.74 -16.64
N GLU A 218 -12.06 -22.84 -17.60
CA GLU A 218 -13.49 -22.69 -17.36
C GLU A 218 -14.04 -23.71 -16.35
N LEU A 219 -13.63 -24.98 -16.44
CA LEU A 219 -14.05 -26.01 -15.49
C LEU A 219 -13.48 -25.76 -14.09
N LEU A 220 -12.22 -25.29 -14.00
CA LEU A 220 -11.60 -24.91 -12.73
C LEU A 220 -12.38 -23.78 -12.07
N VAL A 221 -12.59 -22.66 -12.79
CA VAL A 221 -13.32 -21.49 -12.29
C VAL A 221 -14.73 -21.88 -11.85
N LYS A 222 -15.45 -22.66 -12.65
CA LYS A 222 -16.82 -23.08 -12.31
C LYS A 222 -16.89 -23.98 -11.07
N THR A 223 -15.84 -24.75 -10.79
CA THR A 223 -15.83 -25.73 -9.69
C THR A 223 -15.26 -25.16 -8.39
N LEU A 224 -14.21 -24.34 -8.51
CA LEU A 224 -13.39 -23.86 -7.40
C LEU A 224 -13.63 -22.38 -7.08
N GLY A 225 -14.12 -21.61 -8.05
CA GLY A 225 -14.15 -20.15 -8.01
C GLY A 225 -12.88 -19.53 -8.59
N ASN A 226 -12.91 -18.20 -8.75
CA ASN A 226 -11.76 -17.38 -9.15
C ASN A 226 -11.70 -16.04 -8.40
N GLY A 227 -12.43 -15.94 -7.29
CA GLY A 227 -12.53 -14.74 -6.47
C GLY A 227 -13.52 -13.69 -6.95
N THR A 228 -14.27 -13.91 -8.04
CA THR A 228 -15.35 -12.99 -8.44
C THR A 228 -16.40 -12.81 -7.33
N GLY A 229 -16.59 -13.82 -6.48
CA GLY A 229 -17.44 -13.75 -5.30
C GLY A 229 -16.82 -13.03 -4.10
N MET A 230 -15.54 -12.64 -4.17
CA MET A 230 -14.75 -11.99 -3.09
C MET A 230 -14.85 -12.71 -1.75
N THR A 231 -14.98 -14.04 -1.77
CA THR A 231 -14.99 -14.88 -0.55
C THR A 231 -13.78 -15.79 -0.55
N ALA A 232 -13.31 -16.17 0.64
CA ALA A 232 -12.19 -17.09 0.76
C ALA A 232 -12.48 -18.41 0.02
N GLN A 233 -13.69 -18.96 0.13
CA GLN A 233 -14.04 -20.21 -0.56
C GLN A 233 -14.14 -20.04 -2.07
N ASP A 234 -14.42 -18.85 -2.60
CA ASP A 234 -14.40 -18.60 -4.04
C ASP A 234 -13.01 -18.32 -4.59
N THR A 235 -12.00 -18.15 -3.73
CA THR A 235 -10.66 -17.68 -4.14
C THR A 235 -9.57 -18.73 -3.87
N VAL A 236 -9.46 -19.18 -2.61
CA VAL A 236 -8.36 -20.01 -2.12
C VAL A 236 -8.27 -21.39 -2.81
N PRO A 237 -9.37 -22.12 -3.08
CA PRO A 237 -9.27 -23.47 -3.66
C PRO A 237 -8.60 -23.50 -5.04
N LEU A 238 -8.84 -22.48 -5.88
CA LEU A 238 -8.17 -22.32 -7.16
C LEU A 238 -6.67 -22.12 -6.97
N VAL A 239 -6.27 -21.24 -6.06
CA VAL A 239 -4.85 -20.96 -5.77
C VAL A 239 -4.12 -22.21 -5.28
N ILE A 240 -4.73 -22.97 -4.35
CA ILE A 240 -4.16 -24.24 -3.87
C ILE A 240 -3.99 -25.25 -5.01
N TRP A 241 -4.95 -25.31 -5.95
CA TRP A 241 -4.85 -26.17 -7.13
C TRP A 241 -3.72 -25.72 -8.09
N MET A 242 -3.54 -24.40 -8.28
CA MET A 242 -2.43 -23.87 -9.08
C MET A 242 -1.07 -24.20 -8.44
N LEU A 243 -0.94 -23.96 -7.13
CA LEU A 243 0.27 -24.27 -6.36
C LEU A 243 0.61 -25.76 -6.37
N SER A 244 -0.40 -26.64 -6.36
CA SER A 244 -0.16 -28.08 -6.41
C SER A 244 0.59 -28.51 -7.68
N ARG A 245 0.54 -27.70 -8.75
CA ARG A 245 1.14 -27.98 -10.06
C ARG A 245 2.35 -27.10 -10.38
N TYR A 246 2.30 -25.82 -10.04
CA TYR A 246 3.22 -24.81 -10.56
C TYR A 246 4.11 -24.18 -9.49
N ARG A 247 4.00 -24.53 -8.21
CA ARG A 247 4.75 -23.89 -7.10
C ARG A 247 6.28 -23.89 -7.22
N HIS A 248 6.87 -24.72 -8.09
CA HIS A 248 8.33 -24.75 -8.30
C HIS A 248 8.81 -23.75 -9.35
N ASN A 249 7.91 -23.04 -10.03
CA ASN A 249 8.22 -22.01 -10.99
C ASN A 249 7.28 -20.80 -10.77
N LEU A 250 7.85 -19.69 -10.29
CA LEU A 250 7.07 -18.51 -9.93
C LEU A 250 6.29 -17.95 -11.12
N GLU A 251 6.96 -17.76 -12.25
CA GLU A 251 6.37 -17.21 -13.47
C GLU A 251 5.21 -18.06 -14.00
N GLU A 252 5.41 -19.37 -14.12
CA GLU A 252 4.36 -20.28 -14.55
C GLU A 252 3.18 -20.27 -13.58
N CYS A 253 3.45 -20.23 -12.27
CA CYS A 253 2.39 -20.16 -11.27
C CYS A 253 1.54 -18.91 -11.42
N LEU A 254 2.16 -17.74 -11.64
CA LEU A 254 1.45 -16.47 -11.81
C LEU A 254 0.65 -16.42 -13.12
N TRP A 255 1.24 -16.80 -14.26
CA TRP A 255 0.53 -16.82 -15.54
C TRP A 255 -0.67 -17.76 -15.56
N ASN A 256 -0.53 -18.96 -14.95
CA ASN A 256 -1.65 -19.90 -14.87
C ASN A 256 -2.73 -19.40 -13.89
N THR A 257 -2.33 -18.74 -12.80
CA THR A 257 -3.28 -18.17 -11.83
C THR A 257 -4.09 -17.03 -12.45
N VAL A 258 -3.44 -16.04 -13.06
CA VAL A 258 -4.12 -14.88 -13.67
C VAL A 258 -5.03 -15.27 -14.84
N SER A 259 -4.74 -16.39 -15.51
CA SER A 259 -5.57 -16.92 -16.60
C SER A 259 -7.00 -17.29 -16.17
N ALA A 260 -7.22 -17.51 -14.88
CA ALA A 260 -8.53 -17.77 -14.31
C ALA A 260 -9.40 -16.51 -14.19
N LEU A 261 -8.82 -15.32 -14.37
CA LEU A 261 -9.48 -14.01 -14.20
C LEU A 261 -10.09 -13.87 -12.79
N GLY A 262 -11.10 -13.01 -12.63
CA GLY A 262 -11.72 -12.76 -11.33
C GLY A 262 -10.89 -11.78 -10.50
N ASP A 263 -10.53 -12.20 -9.29
CA ASP A 263 -9.79 -11.44 -8.29
C ASP A 263 -8.27 -11.69 -8.46
N ARG A 264 -7.70 -10.99 -9.44
CA ARG A 264 -6.42 -11.37 -10.08
C ARG A 264 -5.22 -10.99 -9.22
N ASP A 265 -5.20 -9.77 -8.72
CA ASP A 265 -4.31 -9.27 -7.67
C ASP A 265 -4.31 -10.24 -6.48
N THR A 266 -5.47 -10.53 -5.88
CA THR A 266 -5.54 -11.38 -4.68
C THR A 266 -5.09 -12.81 -4.93
N THR A 267 -5.56 -13.44 -6.01
CA THR A 267 -5.18 -14.83 -6.33
C THR A 267 -3.70 -14.94 -6.65
N CYS A 268 -3.14 -13.98 -7.40
CA CYS A 268 -1.71 -13.95 -7.70
C CYS A 268 -0.86 -13.61 -6.48
N ALA A 269 -1.30 -12.73 -5.58
CA ALA A 269 -0.62 -12.42 -4.32
C ALA A 269 -0.42 -13.69 -3.46
N MET A 270 -1.49 -14.46 -3.27
CA MET A 270 -1.41 -15.75 -2.56
C MET A 270 -0.51 -16.76 -3.28
N ALA A 271 -0.64 -16.88 -4.61
CA ALA A 271 0.17 -17.80 -5.40
C ALA A 271 1.66 -17.43 -5.36
N GLY A 272 1.99 -16.16 -5.53
CA GLY A 272 3.35 -15.63 -5.49
C GLY A 272 3.99 -15.80 -4.11
N GLY A 273 3.25 -15.48 -3.05
CA GLY A 273 3.71 -15.60 -1.67
C GLY A 273 4.10 -17.01 -1.24
N VAL A 274 3.45 -18.03 -1.83
CA VAL A 274 3.79 -19.44 -1.59
C VAL A 274 4.85 -19.95 -2.58
N SER A 275 4.67 -19.70 -3.88
CA SER A 275 5.55 -20.25 -4.93
C SER A 275 7.00 -19.79 -4.76
N ILE A 276 7.23 -18.53 -4.39
CA ILE A 276 8.57 -17.98 -4.21
C ILE A 276 9.40 -18.73 -3.14
N LEU A 277 8.74 -19.40 -2.20
CA LEU A 277 9.39 -20.11 -1.09
C LEU A 277 10.03 -21.43 -1.53
N CYS A 278 9.53 -22.04 -2.60
CA CYS A 278 10.04 -23.32 -3.11
C CYS A 278 10.51 -23.30 -4.56
N CYS A 279 10.34 -22.19 -5.28
CA CYS A 279 10.81 -22.07 -6.66
C CYS A 279 12.35 -22.13 -6.79
N GLU A 280 12.80 -22.38 -8.01
CA GLU A 280 14.20 -22.23 -8.38
C GLU A 280 14.50 -20.73 -8.61
N GLU A 281 15.67 -20.23 -8.17
CA GLU A 281 16.00 -18.79 -8.23
C GLU A 281 15.98 -18.22 -9.65
N ASN A 282 16.36 -19.02 -10.64
CA ASN A 282 16.33 -18.70 -12.07
C ASN A 282 14.92 -18.63 -12.67
N THR A 283 13.87 -18.89 -11.88
CA THR A 283 12.46 -18.78 -12.32
C THR A 283 11.79 -17.49 -11.84
N ILE A 284 12.52 -16.61 -11.16
CA ILE A 284 12.05 -15.26 -10.82
C ILE A 284 12.29 -14.35 -12.03
N PRO A 285 11.24 -13.81 -12.68
CA PRO A 285 11.41 -13.02 -13.89
C PRO A 285 12.15 -11.70 -13.67
N GLU A 286 12.90 -11.25 -14.68
CA GLU A 286 13.63 -9.97 -14.62
C GLU A 286 12.70 -8.76 -14.43
N TRP A 287 11.48 -8.80 -14.94
CA TRP A 287 10.52 -7.69 -14.83
C TRP A 287 10.10 -7.42 -13.38
N THR A 288 10.31 -8.36 -12.46
CA THR A 288 9.96 -8.15 -11.04
C THR A 288 10.72 -7.00 -10.38
N VAL A 289 11.83 -6.53 -10.99
CA VAL A 289 12.58 -5.36 -10.52
C VAL A 289 11.83 -4.03 -10.70
N THR A 290 10.77 -3.99 -11.52
CA THR A 290 9.96 -2.78 -11.73
C THR A 290 8.84 -2.62 -10.72
N ILE A 291 8.63 -3.62 -9.87
CA ILE A 291 7.60 -3.63 -8.84
C ILE A 291 8.03 -2.71 -7.68
N GLU A 292 7.06 -1.98 -7.14
CA GLU A 292 7.24 -1.18 -5.94
C GLU A 292 7.89 -2.01 -4.82
N ASN A 293 8.94 -1.46 -4.24
CA ASN A 293 9.72 -2.18 -3.24
C ASN A 293 9.06 -2.04 -1.88
N TRP A 294 8.38 -3.10 -1.41
CA TRP A 294 7.72 -3.10 -0.09
C TRP A 294 8.68 -2.80 1.07
N LYS A 295 9.99 -3.08 0.94
CA LYS A 295 11.01 -2.73 1.96
C LYS A 295 11.29 -1.23 2.05
N LYS A 296 10.85 -0.48 1.04
CA LYS A 296 10.97 0.97 0.93
C LYS A 296 9.61 1.67 0.94
N ALA A 297 8.52 0.91 1.03
CA ALA A 297 7.18 1.45 1.12
C ALA A 297 6.94 1.95 2.54
N ASP A 298 7.64 3.02 2.91
CA ASP A 298 7.20 3.87 3.99
C ASP A 298 6.15 4.81 3.39
N PHE A 299 4.89 4.44 3.59
CA PHE A 299 3.77 5.20 3.06
C PHE A 299 3.83 6.63 3.63
N MET A 300 4.05 7.61 2.75
CA MET A 300 4.13 9.02 3.14
C MET A 300 2.79 9.46 3.73
N ASN A 301 2.74 9.65 5.05
CA ASN A 301 1.52 10.02 5.76
C ASN A 301 1.12 11.46 5.40
N ILE A 302 -0.08 11.66 4.85
CA ILE A 302 -0.60 12.99 4.52
C ILE A 302 -1.64 13.41 5.57
N GLU A 303 -1.34 14.47 6.32
CA GLU A 303 -2.23 15.06 7.31
C GLU A 303 -2.77 16.43 6.86
N LEU A 304 -3.99 16.76 7.27
CA LEU A 304 -4.60 18.07 7.10
C LEU A 304 -4.83 18.74 8.46
N ILE A 305 -4.27 19.94 8.65
CA ILE A 305 -4.46 20.74 9.85
C ILE A 305 -4.97 22.13 9.47
N LYS A 306 -6.05 22.58 10.11
CA LYS A 306 -6.42 23.99 10.10
C LYS A 306 -5.59 24.75 11.13
N GLY A 307 -4.75 25.69 10.70
CA GLY A 307 -3.90 26.42 11.65
C GLY A 307 -2.89 27.39 11.04
N ASP A 308 -1.99 27.86 11.90
CA ASP A 308 -0.88 28.73 11.54
C ASP A 308 0.39 27.88 11.38
N ILE A 309 0.92 27.83 10.15
CA ILE A 309 2.12 27.05 9.81
C ILE A 309 3.34 27.42 10.67
N THR A 310 3.39 28.64 11.22
CA THR A 310 4.49 29.09 12.08
C THR A 310 4.51 28.43 13.46
N LYS A 311 3.47 27.65 13.80
CA LYS A 311 3.30 26.95 15.08
C LYS A 311 3.49 25.45 14.98
N ILE A 312 3.70 24.92 13.76
CA ILE A 312 3.71 23.49 13.50
C ILE A 312 5.11 22.94 13.72
N GLN A 313 5.21 21.91 14.57
CA GLN A 313 6.47 21.23 14.83
C GLN A 313 6.71 20.14 13.79
N VAL A 314 7.64 20.40 12.88
CA VAL A 314 8.08 19.50 11.79
C VAL A 314 9.54 19.80 11.45
N ASP A 315 10.20 18.96 10.68
CA ASP A 315 11.60 19.18 10.28
C ASP A 315 11.73 20.36 9.31
N ALA A 316 10.81 20.52 8.37
CA ALA A 316 10.79 21.65 7.44
C ALA A 316 9.39 22.23 7.25
N ILE A 317 9.28 23.55 7.16
CA ILE A 317 8.07 24.21 6.66
C ILE A 317 8.32 24.81 5.29
N VAL A 318 7.29 24.83 4.46
CA VAL A 318 7.32 25.47 3.15
C VAL A 318 6.78 26.89 3.26
N ASN A 319 7.51 27.84 2.69
CA ASN A 319 7.09 29.22 2.56
C ASN A 319 6.66 29.49 1.12
N ALA A 320 5.40 29.90 0.93
CA ALA A 320 4.92 30.44 -0.34
C ALA A 320 5.45 31.88 -0.53
N ALA A 321 6.70 31.97 -0.98
CA ALA A 321 7.45 33.20 -1.11
C ALA A 321 7.16 33.90 -2.45
N ASN A 322 7.55 35.18 -2.52
CA ASN A 322 7.58 35.91 -3.77
C ASN A 322 8.99 35.87 -4.40
N SER A 323 9.11 36.06 -5.71
CA SER A 323 10.37 35.92 -6.47
C SER A 323 11.48 36.90 -6.07
N SER A 324 11.20 37.87 -5.19
CA SER A 324 12.21 38.79 -4.67
C SER A 324 13.03 38.22 -3.52
N LEU A 325 12.57 37.15 -2.84
CA LEU A 325 13.18 36.57 -1.64
C LEU A 325 13.32 37.52 -0.43
N LEU A 326 12.86 38.76 -0.48
CA LEU A 326 13.05 39.74 0.59
C LEU A 326 11.84 39.87 1.52
N GLY A 327 11.09 38.77 1.69
CA GLY A 327 9.83 38.74 2.42
C GLY A 327 8.68 39.45 1.69
N GLY A 328 7.51 39.41 2.33
CA GLY A 328 6.25 39.79 1.69
C GLY A 328 5.07 39.79 2.67
N GLY A 329 3.86 39.75 2.11
CA GLY A 329 2.61 39.63 2.87
C GLY A 329 2.19 38.17 3.09
N GLY A 330 1.01 37.95 3.67
CA GLY A 330 0.46 36.60 3.86
C GLY A 330 1.36 35.68 4.70
N VAL A 331 1.46 34.42 4.28
CA VAL A 331 2.26 33.38 4.96
C VAL A 331 3.75 33.72 4.98
N ASP A 332 4.29 34.30 3.91
CA ASP A 332 5.69 34.73 3.80
C ASP A 332 6.04 35.75 4.89
N GLY A 333 5.19 36.77 5.03
CA GLY A 333 5.35 37.74 6.11
C GLY A 333 5.21 37.12 7.51
N ALA A 334 4.33 36.13 7.68
CA ALA A 334 4.16 35.43 8.96
C ALA A 334 5.41 34.63 9.34
N ILE A 335 5.97 33.88 8.38
CA ILE A 335 7.19 33.08 8.53
C ILE A 335 8.39 33.97 8.86
N HIS A 336 8.61 35.07 8.12
CA HIS A 336 9.70 35.99 8.44
C HIS A 336 9.56 36.66 9.82
N ARG A 337 8.34 37.00 10.25
CA ARG A 337 8.11 37.57 11.58
C ARG A 337 8.37 36.55 12.70
N ALA A 338 7.92 35.31 12.51
CA ALA A 338 8.05 34.26 13.51
C ALA A 338 9.48 33.70 13.59
N GLY A 339 10.11 33.43 12.45
CA GLY A 339 11.47 32.88 12.39
C GLY A 339 12.57 33.91 12.66
N GLY A 340 12.27 35.21 12.59
CA GLY A 340 13.20 36.27 12.94
C GLY A 340 14.15 36.67 11.80
N LYS A 341 15.15 37.49 12.12
CA LYS A 341 16.02 38.14 11.13
C LYS A 341 16.89 37.17 10.33
N GLN A 342 17.23 36.01 10.92
CA GLN A 342 18.10 35.01 10.32
C GLN A 342 17.60 34.54 8.95
N ILE A 343 16.30 34.27 8.82
CA ILE A 343 15.69 33.86 7.54
C ILE A 343 15.94 34.93 6.46
N LEU A 344 15.72 36.20 6.79
CA LEU A 344 15.91 37.29 5.82
C LEU A 344 17.39 37.47 5.44
N GLU A 345 18.30 37.34 6.40
CA GLU A 345 19.74 37.43 6.17
C GLU A 345 20.20 36.33 5.19
N GLU A 346 19.80 35.08 5.42
CA GLU A 346 20.11 33.96 4.53
C GLU A 346 19.43 34.10 3.14
N CYS A 347 18.19 34.59 3.08
CA CYS A 347 17.54 34.90 1.80
C CYS A 347 18.30 35.96 0.98
N ILE A 348 18.86 36.99 1.65
CA ILE A 348 19.69 38.01 1.01
C ILE A 348 20.97 37.38 0.45
N GLU A 349 21.63 36.50 1.20
CA GLU A 349 22.81 35.77 0.74
C GLU A 349 22.52 34.90 -0.49
N ILE A 350 21.43 34.14 -0.46
CA ILE A 350 20.98 33.32 -1.59
C ILE A 350 20.75 34.20 -2.81
N ARG A 351 20.00 35.30 -2.65
CA ARG A 351 19.72 36.23 -3.74
C ARG A 351 20.99 36.88 -4.32
N ASN A 352 21.94 37.23 -3.47
CA ASN A 352 23.22 37.80 -3.92
C ASN A 352 24.05 36.78 -4.70
N ARG A 353 23.96 35.50 -4.36
CA ARG A 353 24.69 34.41 -5.03
C ARG A 353 24.10 34.04 -6.39
N GLN A 354 22.77 33.90 -6.49
CA GLN A 354 22.12 33.29 -7.67
C GLN A 354 21.09 34.19 -8.36
N GLY A 355 20.84 35.39 -7.85
CA GLY A 355 19.85 36.32 -8.38
C GLY A 355 18.43 35.97 -7.94
N LYS A 356 17.44 36.35 -8.76
CA LYS A 356 16.03 36.03 -8.51
C LYS A 356 15.77 34.56 -8.77
N CYS A 357 14.82 33.99 -8.04
CA CYS A 357 14.34 32.65 -8.29
C CYS A 357 13.13 32.66 -9.23
N ASN A 358 13.08 31.69 -10.13
CA ASN A 358 11.98 31.54 -11.07
C ASN A 358 10.76 30.93 -10.38
N THR A 359 9.57 31.20 -10.91
CA THR A 359 8.34 30.53 -10.49
C THR A 359 8.47 29.02 -10.67
N GLY A 360 8.00 28.25 -9.68
CA GLY A 360 8.14 26.79 -9.65
C GLY A 360 9.44 26.28 -9.01
N GLU A 361 10.42 27.14 -8.75
CA GLU A 361 11.67 26.77 -8.08
C GLU A 361 11.56 26.86 -6.55
N ALA A 362 12.49 26.19 -5.85
CA ALA A 362 12.57 26.21 -4.39
C ALA A 362 14.01 26.44 -3.90
N VAL A 363 14.17 27.12 -2.77
CA VAL A 363 15.46 27.33 -2.07
C VAL A 363 15.28 27.13 -0.57
N VAL A 364 16.36 26.89 0.17
CA VAL A 364 16.29 26.61 1.61
C VAL A 364 17.08 27.61 2.44
N THR A 365 16.53 27.95 3.60
CA THR A 365 17.21 28.62 4.72
C THR A 365 17.03 27.81 6.01
N THR A 366 17.76 28.14 7.06
CA THR A 366 17.43 27.69 8.42
C THR A 366 16.11 28.31 8.88
N ALA A 367 15.40 27.64 9.79
CA ALA A 367 14.10 28.14 10.24
C ALA A 367 14.15 29.24 11.32
N GLY A 368 15.34 29.66 11.75
CA GLY A 368 15.52 30.62 12.84
C GLY A 368 14.79 30.20 14.11
N ASN A 369 13.83 31.01 14.57
CA ASN A 369 13.06 30.76 15.80
C ASN A 369 11.81 29.88 15.62
N LEU A 370 11.53 29.39 14.41
CA LEU A 370 10.38 28.53 14.18
C LEU A 370 10.60 27.14 14.83
N PRO A 371 9.52 26.41 15.16
CA PRO A 371 9.60 25.02 15.62
C PRO A 371 9.93 24.05 14.46
N ALA A 372 10.91 24.39 13.63
CA ALA A 372 11.40 23.59 12.52
C ALA A 372 12.91 23.75 12.35
N GLN A 373 13.53 22.89 11.55
CA GLN A 373 14.96 22.97 11.23
C GLN A 373 15.18 23.84 9.99
N TYR A 374 14.34 23.68 8.98
CA TYR A 374 14.46 24.35 7.69
C TYR A 374 13.20 25.12 7.28
N VAL A 375 13.40 26.17 6.48
CA VAL A 375 12.33 26.82 5.71
C VAL A 375 12.66 26.68 4.22
N ILE A 376 11.78 26.00 3.49
CA ILE A 376 11.88 25.84 2.04
C ILE A 376 11.02 26.90 1.37
N HIS A 377 11.65 27.88 0.73
CA HIS A 377 10.99 28.98 0.03
C HIS A 377 10.71 28.58 -1.42
N THR A 378 9.44 28.51 -1.79
CA THR A 378 9.01 28.22 -3.16
C THR A 378 8.20 29.36 -3.75
N PHE A 379 8.28 29.55 -5.07
CA PHE A 379 7.73 30.72 -5.75
C PHE A 379 6.52 30.34 -6.59
N GLY A 380 5.34 30.54 -6.03
CA GLY A 380 4.07 30.20 -6.68
C GLY A 380 3.73 31.07 -7.90
N PRO A 381 2.97 30.55 -8.88
CA PRO A 381 2.49 31.33 -10.02
C PRO A 381 1.41 32.32 -9.60
N VAL A 382 1.39 33.49 -10.26
CA VAL A 382 0.28 34.45 -10.19
C VAL A 382 -0.78 34.00 -11.18
N TRP A 383 -2.02 33.81 -10.72
CA TRP A 383 -3.10 33.39 -11.61
C TRP A 383 -3.42 34.46 -12.65
N ASN A 384 -3.35 34.07 -13.93
CA ASN A 384 -3.60 34.95 -15.08
C ASN A 384 -4.57 34.34 -16.10
N GLY A 385 -5.15 33.18 -15.81
CA GLY A 385 -6.06 32.45 -16.71
C GLY A 385 -5.39 31.50 -17.71
N ASP A 386 -4.05 31.43 -17.73
CA ASP A 386 -3.30 30.43 -18.51
C ASP A 386 -3.17 29.14 -17.67
N GLU A 387 -4.16 28.25 -17.82
CA GLU A 387 -4.30 27.06 -16.96
C GLU A 387 -3.09 26.14 -17.07
N GLU A 388 -2.72 25.73 -18.29
CA GLU A 388 -1.66 24.75 -18.55
C GLU A 388 -0.33 25.19 -17.90
N LYS A 389 0.06 26.44 -18.12
CA LYS A 389 1.30 26.98 -17.56
C LYS A 389 1.23 27.15 -16.06
N CYS A 390 0.13 27.69 -15.53
CA CYS A 390 -0.02 27.91 -14.10
C CYS A 390 -0.06 26.59 -13.32
N PHE A 391 -0.67 25.55 -13.89
CA PHE A 391 -0.80 24.24 -13.25
C PHE A 391 0.58 23.57 -13.14
N SER A 392 1.32 23.51 -14.24
CA SER A 392 2.69 22.95 -14.25
C SER A 392 3.63 23.70 -13.29
N LEU A 393 3.53 25.03 -13.22
CA LEU A 393 4.36 25.82 -12.31
C LEU A 393 3.99 25.59 -10.83
N LEU A 394 2.72 25.40 -10.52
CA LEU A 394 2.27 25.09 -9.16
C LEU A 394 2.69 23.67 -8.76
N GLU A 395 2.55 22.68 -9.64
CA GLU A 395 3.05 21.31 -9.45
C GLU A 395 4.56 21.34 -9.12
N ASN A 396 5.34 22.09 -9.91
CA ASN A 396 6.78 22.25 -9.69
C ASN A 396 7.10 22.83 -8.31
N CYS A 397 6.28 23.73 -7.76
CA CYS A 397 6.50 24.27 -6.41
C CYS A 397 6.50 23.15 -5.36
N TYR A 398 5.50 22.26 -5.40
CA TYR A 398 5.41 21.13 -4.47
C TYR A 398 6.55 20.14 -4.73
N LYS A 399 6.73 19.72 -5.98
CA LYS A 399 7.74 18.72 -6.39
C LYS A 399 9.16 19.14 -6.04
N ASN A 400 9.55 20.38 -6.32
CA ASN A 400 10.89 20.87 -6.03
C ASN A 400 11.10 21.11 -4.54
N SER A 401 10.05 21.48 -3.79
CA SER A 401 10.13 21.56 -2.33
C SER A 401 10.36 20.18 -1.70
N LEU A 402 9.64 19.15 -2.15
CA LEU A 402 9.81 17.77 -1.68
C LEU A 402 11.21 17.23 -2.00
N LYS A 403 11.71 17.41 -3.23
CA LYS A 403 13.08 17.03 -3.61
C LYS A 403 14.14 17.70 -2.74
N LEU A 404 13.95 18.99 -2.43
CA LEU A 404 14.90 19.72 -1.60
C LEU A 404 14.87 19.19 -0.16
N ALA A 405 13.67 18.89 0.38
CA ALA A 405 13.52 18.25 1.68
C ALA A 405 14.21 16.88 1.75
N GLU A 406 14.05 16.04 0.74
CA GLU A 406 14.78 14.76 0.66
C GLU A 406 16.29 14.95 0.69
N SER A 407 16.82 15.90 -0.10
CA SER A 407 18.25 16.17 -0.14
C SER A 407 18.83 16.65 1.20
N LEU A 408 17.97 17.13 2.11
CA LEU A 408 18.31 17.58 3.45
C LEU A 408 18.09 16.51 4.53
N GLY A 409 17.56 15.33 4.16
CA GLY A 409 17.23 14.28 5.13
C GLY A 409 16.01 14.59 6.00
N VAL A 410 15.12 15.47 5.55
CA VAL A 410 13.90 15.90 6.27
C VAL A 410 12.87 14.78 6.26
N LYS A 411 12.39 14.35 7.43
CA LYS A 411 11.37 13.30 7.55
C LYS A 411 9.96 13.86 7.56
N THR A 412 9.77 15.05 8.10
CA THR A 412 8.44 15.69 8.22
C THR A 412 8.42 17.09 7.59
N ILE A 413 7.48 17.33 6.68
CA ILE A 413 7.36 18.61 5.95
C ILE A 413 5.93 19.18 5.99
N ALA A 414 5.79 20.47 6.21
CA ALA A 414 4.49 21.16 6.20
C ALA A 414 4.35 22.14 5.02
N PHE A 415 3.24 22.07 4.30
CA PHE A 415 2.90 22.96 3.18
C PHE A 415 1.73 23.90 3.55
N PRO A 416 1.83 25.21 3.24
CA PRO A 416 0.67 26.08 3.19
C PRO A 416 -0.07 25.90 1.85
N ASN A 417 -1.25 26.50 1.70
CA ASN A 417 -1.90 26.59 0.39
C ASN A 417 -1.16 27.60 -0.51
N ILE A 418 -0.33 27.11 -1.43
CA ILE A 418 0.50 27.95 -2.32
C ILE A 418 -0.40 28.65 -3.36
N SER A 419 -0.14 29.95 -3.58
CA SER A 419 -0.82 30.82 -4.56
C SER A 419 -2.32 31.10 -4.39
N THR A 420 -3.02 30.51 -3.43
CA THR A 420 -4.48 30.70 -3.28
C THR A 420 -4.89 32.00 -2.58
N GLY A 421 -3.96 32.68 -1.91
CA GLY A 421 -4.18 33.98 -1.27
C GLY A 421 -4.02 35.15 -2.23
N VAL A 422 -2.92 35.92 -2.06
CA VAL A 422 -2.65 37.14 -2.84
C VAL A 422 -2.62 36.88 -4.36
N TYR A 423 -2.18 35.69 -4.78
CA TYR A 423 -2.04 35.31 -6.19
C TYR A 423 -3.33 34.74 -6.81
N ARG A 424 -4.41 34.61 -6.02
CA ARG A 424 -5.78 34.31 -6.46
C ARG A 424 -5.92 33.07 -7.35
N PHE A 425 -5.03 32.08 -7.18
CA PHE A 425 -5.18 30.80 -7.84
C PHE A 425 -6.48 30.13 -7.37
N PRO A 426 -7.32 29.58 -8.27
CA PRO A 426 -8.54 28.88 -7.88
C PRO A 426 -8.25 27.80 -6.84
N LYS A 427 -8.91 27.87 -5.68
CA LYS A 427 -8.61 27.02 -4.51
C LYS A 427 -8.77 25.54 -4.81
N GLU A 428 -9.85 25.17 -5.50
CA GLU A 428 -10.16 23.79 -5.90
C GLU A 428 -9.05 23.20 -6.80
N ALA A 429 -8.69 23.92 -7.86
CA ALA A 429 -7.61 23.49 -8.77
C ALA A 429 -6.25 23.43 -8.05
N ALA A 430 -5.92 24.44 -7.24
CA ALA A 430 -4.67 24.47 -6.49
C ALA A 430 -4.58 23.33 -5.46
N GLY A 431 -5.67 23.04 -4.76
CA GLY A 431 -5.76 21.93 -3.82
C GLY A 431 -5.58 20.59 -4.52
N LYS A 432 -6.23 20.40 -5.68
CA LYS A 432 -6.10 19.17 -6.46
C LYS A 432 -4.65 18.93 -6.89
N ILE A 433 -4.00 19.95 -7.45
CA ILE A 433 -2.59 19.88 -7.85
C ILE A 433 -1.71 19.55 -6.63
N ALA A 434 -1.93 20.20 -5.48
CA ALA A 434 -1.15 19.96 -4.27
C ALA A 434 -1.23 18.51 -3.80
N VAL A 435 -2.45 17.99 -3.63
CA VAL A 435 -2.71 16.64 -3.14
C VAL A 435 -2.18 15.59 -4.12
N GLU A 436 -2.46 15.74 -5.42
CA GLU A 436 -1.97 14.81 -6.45
C GLU A 436 -0.44 14.82 -6.53
N THR A 437 0.19 15.99 -6.47
CA THR A 437 1.65 16.08 -6.54
C THR A 437 2.31 15.40 -5.34
N VAL A 438 1.79 15.63 -4.12
CA VAL A 438 2.34 15.01 -2.90
C VAL A 438 2.12 13.50 -2.91
N LYS A 439 0.91 13.01 -3.25
CA LYS A 439 0.63 11.57 -3.33
C LYS A 439 1.51 10.85 -4.36
N ASN A 440 1.74 11.48 -5.51
CA ASN A 440 2.55 10.90 -6.58
C ASN A 440 4.06 11.03 -6.34
N PHE A 441 4.48 11.70 -5.27
CA PHE A 441 5.88 11.87 -4.94
C PHE A 441 6.40 10.67 -4.13
N LYS A 442 7.19 9.80 -4.78
CA LYS A 442 7.85 8.68 -4.12
C LYS A 442 9.08 9.18 -3.36
N SER A 443 9.14 8.95 -2.03
CA SER A 443 10.26 9.33 -1.18
C SER A 443 10.71 8.18 -0.29
N ASP A 444 12.03 8.02 -0.13
CA ASP A 444 12.65 7.06 0.81
C ASP A 444 12.96 7.72 2.18
N ILE A 445 12.66 9.01 2.36
CA ILE A 445 13.10 9.82 3.52
C ILE A 445 11.92 10.54 4.18
N ILE A 446 11.01 11.09 3.39
CA ILE A 446 9.88 11.87 3.90
C ILE A 446 8.79 10.90 4.38
N GLU A 447 8.64 10.80 5.69
CA GLU A 447 7.65 9.97 6.37
C GLU A 447 6.27 10.65 6.45
N LYS A 448 6.24 11.99 6.50
CA LYS A 448 5.00 12.74 6.71
C LYS A 448 4.96 14.09 5.98
N VAL A 449 3.85 14.36 5.31
CA VAL A 449 3.50 15.66 4.74
C VAL A 449 2.26 16.22 5.43
N VAL A 450 2.30 17.49 5.83
CA VAL A 450 1.18 18.15 6.50
C VAL A 450 0.71 19.33 5.68
N PHE A 451 -0.54 19.32 5.21
CA PHE A 451 -1.17 20.50 4.63
C PHE A 451 -1.76 21.38 5.73
N ILE A 452 -1.28 22.62 5.80
CA ILE A 452 -1.73 23.63 6.77
C ILE A 452 -2.65 24.63 6.09
N CYS A 453 -3.94 24.52 6.35
CA CYS A 453 -4.95 25.44 5.86
C CYS A 453 -5.21 26.55 6.87
N PHE A 454 -4.99 27.81 6.47
CA PHE A 454 -5.25 28.95 7.36
C PHE A 454 -6.74 29.33 7.43
N ASP A 455 -7.47 29.15 6.33
CA ASP A 455 -8.89 29.50 6.20
C ASP A 455 -9.79 28.28 5.97
N ASP A 456 -11.07 28.42 6.36
CA ASP A 456 -12.10 27.37 6.25
C ASP A 456 -12.35 26.89 4.82
N GLU A 457 -12.21 27.77 3.83
CA GLU A 457 -12.52 27.44 2.43
C GLU A 457 -11.44 26.52 1.84
N ASN A 458 -10.15 26.84 2.06
CA ASN A 458 -9.07 25.92 1.70
C ASN A 458 -9.15 24.61 2.50
N GLU A 459 -9.47 24.66 3.79
CA GLU A 459 -9.63 23.47 4.61
C GLU A 459 -10.74 22.56 4.06
N ALA A 460 -11.90 23.12 3.71
CA ALA A 460 -13.01 22.36 3.14
C ALA A 460 -12.62 21.70 1.81
N VAL A 461 -11.93 22.43 0.92
CA VAL A 461 -11.41 21.88 -0.35
C VAL A 461 -10.44 20.73 -0.10
N TYR A 462 -9.45 20.90 0.78
CA TYR A 462 -8.46 19.84 1.04
C TYR A 462 -9.09 18.64 1.72
N ARG A 463 -10.00 18.87 2.68
CA ARG A 463 -10.78 17.83 3.33
C ARG A 463 -11.54 17.03 2.29
N GLU A 464 -12.25 17.70 1.39
CA GLU A 464 -12.96 17.07 0.30
C GLU A 464 -12.00 16.29 -0.62
N LEU A 465 -10.86 16.83 -1.04
CA LEU A 465 -9.94 16.12 -1.94
C LEU A 465 -9.27 14.89 -1.29
N LEU A 466 -9.04 14.95 0.01
CA LEU A 466 -8.54 13.81 0.80
C LEU A 466 -9.67 12.81 1.12
N GLU A 467 -10.94 13.23 1.09
CA GLU A 467 -12.13 12.42 1.36
C GLU A 467 -12.92 11.94 0.12
N ASN A 468 -12.84 12.58 -1.06
CA ASN A 468 -13.67 12.32 -2.25
C ASN A 468 -12.91 11.66 -3.40
N ASN A 469 -11.58 11.58 -3.33
CA ASN A 469 -10.84 10.58 -4.11
C ASN A 469 -11.14 9.13 -3.63
N ASN A 470 -12.06 8.96 -2.66
CA ASN A 470 -12.69 7.71 -2.22
C ASN A 470 -13.87 7.25 -3.11
N LYS A 471 -14.10 7.85 -4.30
CA LYS A 471 -15.30 7.60 -5.11
C LYS A 471 -15.15 7.59 -6.65
N MET A 472 -13.95 7.57 -7.21
CA MET A 472 -13.78 7.40 -8.66
C MET A 472 -13.16 6.06 -9.00
#